data_AF-R6T2P0-F1
#
_entry.id   AF-R6T2P0-F1
#
_cell.length_a   1.000
_cell.length_b   1.000
_cell.length_c   1.000
_cell.angle_alpha   90.00
_cell.angle_beta   90.00
_cell.angle_gamma   90.00
#
_symmetry.space_group_name_H-M   'P 1'
#
loop_
_entity.id
_entity.type
_entity.pdbx_description
1 polymer ?
#
loop_
_entity_poly.entity_id
_entity_poly.type
_entity_poly.pdbx_seq_one_letter_code
_entity_poly.pdbx_strand_id
1 'polypeptide(L)'
;MKKEVSKNKGMGDYGKNAVAGIVVTALIGIIIGVLMIALARTDIIVKVLHVTMIVVGVVTVAVNIPGIITGAMNTGEKEGVLTLVWSVIGVLFGILLIINQGPVISAMVALYLLIMPVVRLITAVDRKAQLRAELPRLILGLVIAILFPGTLADGAIAVLCWILRIAGIVLTLLSVVYAVVGCILLKKAEKEAAKPRPNVIYADTTGDGKIDTVLFDDDRDGTVDRETPYEK
;
A
#
# COMPACT_ATOMS: atom_id res chain seq x y z
N MET A 1 -51.80 5.78 24.52
CA MET A 1 -50.62 5.81 23.61
C MET A 1 -49.37 5.48 24.41
N LYS A 2 -48.71 4.35 24.14
CA LYS A 2 -47.38 4.03 24.69
C LYS A 2 -46.35 4.89 23.96
N LYS A 3 -45.65 5.78 24.67
CA LYS A 3 -44.44 6.42 24.14
C LYS A 3 -43.35 5.36 24.06
N GLU A 4 -43.04 4.90 22.85
CA GLU A 4 -41.77 4.21 22.61
C GLU A 4 -40.64 5.23 22.79
N VAL A 5 -39.98 5.15 23.93
CA VAL A 5 -38.66 5.77 24.11
C VAL A 5 -37.72 4.97 23.21
N SER A 6 -37.52 5.46 21.98
CA SER A 6 -36.40 5.06 21.15
C SER A 6 -35.14 5.22 22.01
N LYS A 7 -34.57 4.09 22.45
CA LYS A 7 -33.26 4.05 23.09
C LYS A 7 -32.30 4.63 22.08
N ASN A 8 -32.01 5.92 22.26
CA ASN A 8 -30.98 6.64 21.56
C ASN A 8 -29.73 5.77 21.70
N LYS A 9 -29.28 5.12 20.61
CA LYS A 9 -28.04 4.34 20.58
C LYS A 9 -26.94 5.34 20.88
N GLY A 10 -26.60 5.43 22.17
CA GLY A 10 -25.76 6.48 22.70
C GLY A 10 -24.43 6.48 21.97
N MET A 11 -23.95 7.69 21.70
CA MET A 11 -22.65 8.04 21.13
C MET A 11 -21.47 7.21 21.67
N GLY A 12 -21.61 6.60 22.86
CA GLY A 12 -20.64 5.69 23.46
C GLY A 12 -20.34 4.41 22.67
N ASP A 13 -21.23 3.92 21.80
CA ASP A 13 -20.94 2.76 20.93
C ASP A 13 -20.09 3.17 19.72
N TYR A 14 -20.29 4.38 19.19
CA TYR A 14 -19.50 4.95 18.10
C TYR A 14 -18.07 5.31 18.56
N GLY A 15 -17.92 5.88 19.76
CA GLY A 15 -16.61 6.20 20.34
C GLY A 15 -15.74 4.95 20.56
N LYS A 16 -16.31 3.88 21.11
CA LYS A 16 -15.59 2.61 21.34
C LYS A 16 -15.11 1.95 20.06
N ASN A 17 -15.95 1.94 19.03
CA ASN A 17 -15.60 1.37 17.72
C ASN A 17 -14.54 2.22 17.00
N ALA A 18 -14.58 3.54 17.16
CA ALA A 18 -13.58 4.44 16.61
C ALA A 18 -12.21 4.28 17.31
N VAL A 19 -12.18 4.18 18.64
CA VAL A 19 -10.95 3.90 19.40
C VAL A 19 -10.37 2.54 18.99
N ALA A 20 -11.20 1.50 18.90
CA ALA A 20 -10.77 0.18 18.45
C ALA A 20 -10.15 0.24 17.04
N GLY A 21 -10.76 0.97 16.10
CA GLY A 21 -10.23 1.17 14.75
C GLY A 21 -8.84 1.83 14.75
N ILE A 22 -8.67 2.94 15.50
CA ILE A 22 -7.39 3.65 15.59
C ILE A 22 -6.30 2.75 16.19
N VAL A 23 -6.63 2.02 17.27
CA VAL A 23 -5.71 1.11 17.94
C VAL A 23 -5.30 -0.04 17.02
N VAL A 24 -6.25 -0.65 16.31
CA VAL A 24 -5.94 -1.75 15.37
C VAL A 24 -5.05 -1.27 14.23
N THR A 25 -5.36 -0.14 13.59
CA THR A 25 -4.53 0.41 12.51
C THR A 25 -3.12 0.74 13.00
N ALA A 26 -3.00 1.35 14.18
CA ALA A 26 -1.69 1.65 14.76
C ALA A 26 -0.91 0.39 15.12
N LEU A 27 -1.56 -0.62 15.69
CA LEU A 27 -0.92 -1.91 16.00
C LEU A 27 -0.41 -2.61 14.75
N ILE A 28 -1.18 -2.63 13.67
CA ILE A 28 -0.74 -3.18 12.37
C ILE A 28 0.50 -2.42 11.88
N GLY A 29 0.48 -1.09 11.91
CA GLY A 29 1.63 -0.28 11.50
C GLY A 29 2.89 -0.51 12.35
N ILE A 30 2.74 -0.64 13.67
CA ILE A 30 3.83 -1.00 14.59
C ILE A 30 4.35 -2.40 14.29
N ILE A 31 3.48 -3.40 14.12
CA ILE A 31 3.87 -4.78 13.82
C ILE A 31 4.66 -4.82 12.50
N ILE A 32 4.16 -4.18 11.45
CA ILE A 32 4.86 -4.10 10.17
C ILE A 32 6.21 -3.40 10.32
N GLY A 33 6.26 -2.26 11.01
CA GLY A 33 7.49 -1.50 11.24
C GLY A 33 8.54 -2.31 12.01
N VAL A 34 8.14 -3.00 13.08
CA VAL A 34 9.00 -3.88 13.87
C VAL A 34 9.47 -5.08 13.05
N LEU A 35 8.58 -5.69 12.26
CA LEU A 35 8.95 -6.78 11.35
C LEU A 35 9.97 -6.32 10.31
N MET A 36 9.79 -5.13 9.71
CA MET A 36 10.77 -4.57 8.76
C MET A 36 12.14 -4.40 9.42
N ILE A 37 12.20 -3.90 10.64
CA ILE A 37 13.47 -3.75 11.39
C ILE A 37 14.09 -5.13 11.68
N ALA A 38 13.28 -6.08 12.18
CA ALA A 38 13.75 -7.40 12.61
C ALA A 38 14.17 -8.30 11.45
N LEU A 39 13.54 -8.14 10.28
CA LEU A 39 13.78 -8.92 9.06
C LEU A 39 14.78 -8.25 8.10
N ALA A 40 15.15 -6.99 8.31
CA ALA A 40 16.21 -6.30 7.57
C ALA A 40 17.60 -6.82 7.99
N ARG A 41 17.88 -8.06 7.60
CA ARG A 41 19.16 -8.75 7.74
C ARG A 41 19.60 -9.27 6.38
N THR A 42 20.90 -9.21 6.14
CA THR A 42 21.52 -9.61 4.87
C THR A 42 21.24 -11.08 4.56
N ASP A 43 21.32 -11.97 5.55
CA ASP A 43 21.07 -13.41 5.40
C ASP A 43 19.63 -13.74 4.99
N ILE A 44 18.65 -13.03 5.56
CA ILE A 44 17.23 -13.21 5.24
C ILE A 44 16.94 -12.69 3.83
N ILE A 45 17.43 -11.49 3.49
CA ILE A 45 17.21 -10.88 2.18
C ILE A 45 17.82 -11.75 1.08
N VAL A 46 19.04 -12.25 1.26
CA VAL A 46 19.68 -13.15 0.29
C VAL A 46 18.87 -14.44 0.09
N LYS A 47 18.36 -15.05 1.17
CA LYS A 47 17.50 -16.24 1.07
C LYS A 47 16.20 -15.95 0.31
N VAL A 48 15.53 -14.85 0.63
CA VAL A 48 14.30 -14.43 -0.06
C VAL A 48 14.58 -14.19 -1.54
N LEU A 49 15.71 -13.57 -1.85
CA LEU A 49 16.15 -13.30 -3.21
C LEU A 49 16.43 -14.59 -4.00
N HIS A 50 17.11 -15.57 -3.40
CA HIS A 50 17.31 -16.88 -4.00
C HIS A 50 15.99 -17.60 -4.27
N VAL A 51 15.08 -17.62 -3.29
CA VAL A 51 13.73 -18.22 -3.47
C VAL A 51 12.97 -17.51 -4.59
N THR A 52 13.05 -16.18 -4.66
CA THR A 52 12.42 -15.40 -5.72
C THR A 52 12.97 -15.77 -7.09
N MET A 53 14.29 -15.96 -7.22
CA MET A 53 14.92 -16.40 -8.47
C MET A 53 14.48 -17.80 -8.88
N ILE A 54 14.33 -18.74 -7.93
CA ILE A 54 13.79 -20.08 -8.19
C ILE A 54 12.36 -19.95 -8.73
N VAL A 55 11.50 -19.16 -8.06
CA VAL A 55 10.10 -18.95 -8.49
C VAL A 55 10.04 -18.33 -9.88
N VAL A 56 10.84 -17.29 -10.15
CA VAL A 56 10.93 -16.66 -11.47
C VAL A 56 11.44 -17.66 -12.51
N GLY A 57 12.42 -18.49 -12.18
CA GLY A 57 12.91 -19.55 -13.05
C GLY A 57 11.82 -20.56 -13.41
N VAL A 58 11.07 -21.06 -12.42
CA VAL A 58 9.95 -21.98 -12.63
C VAL A 58 8.86 -21.36 -13.50
N VAL A 59 8.47 -20.12 -13.22
CA VAL A 59 7.48 -19.40 -14.04
C VAL A 59 8.00 -19.22 -15.46
N THR A 60 9.27 -18.84 -15.63
CA THR A 60 9.90 -18.66 -16.95
C THR A 60 9.87 -19.96 -17.76
N VAL A 61 10.18 -21.11 -17.14
CA VAL A 61 10.04 -22.40 -17.79
C VAL A 61 8.58 -22.62 -18.21
N ALA A 62 7.64 -22.46 -17.28
CA ALA A 62 6.22 -22.71 -17.54
C ALA A 62 5.64 -21.87 -18.69
N VAL A 63 5.97 -20.57 -18.77
CA VAL A 63 5.46 -19.69 -19.82
C VAL A 63 6.09 -19.93 -21.20
N ASN A 64 7.27 -20.56 -21.26
CA ASN A 64 7.95 -20.85 -22.53
C ASN A 64 7.61 -22.24 -23.09
N ILE A 65 7.05 -23.17 -22.30
CA ILE A 65 6.61 -24.49 -22.78
C ILE A 65 5.61 -24.39 -23.95
N PRO A 66 4.56 -23.53 -23.91
CA PRO A 66 3.64 -23.38 -25.04
C PRO A 66 4.34 -22.95 -26.33
N GLY A 67 5.33 -22.06 -26.24
CA GLY A 67 6.09 -21.60 -27.39
C GLY A 67 6.95 -22.70 -28.03
N ILE A 68 7.41 -23.68 -27.23
CA ILE A 68 8.08 -24.89 -27.76
C ILE A 68 7.09 -25.73 -28.58
N ILE A 69 5.89 -25.96 -28.05
CA ILE A 69 4.86 -26.76 -28.74
C ILE A 69 4.46 -26.09 -30.05
N THR A 70 4.08 -24.81 -30.00
CA THR A 70 3.66 -24.05 -31.18
C THR A 70 4.78 -23.91 -32.20
N GLY A 71 6.00 -23.63 -31.75
CA GLY A 71 7.17 -23.54 -32.62
C GLY A 71 7.50 -24.86 -33.32
N ALA A 72 7.37 -26.00 -32.62
CA ALA A 72 7.58 -27.32 -33.18
C ALA A 72 6.55 -27.69 -34.25
N MET A 73 5.27 -27.35 -34.02
CA MET A 73 4.17 -27.59 -34.96
C MET A 73 4.31 -26.75 -36.25
N ASN A 74 4.92 -25.57 -36.17
CA ASN A 74 5.03 -24.62 -37.28
C ASN A 74 6.47 -24.50 -37.83
N THR A 75 7.28 -25.54 -37.70
CA THR A 75 8.70 -25.56 -38.16
C THR A 75 8.87 -25.35 -39.67
N GLY A 76 7.82 -25.51 -40.47
CA GLY A 76 7.82 -25.17 -41.89
C GLY A 76 7.90 -23.66 -42.19
N GLU A 77 7.68 -22.82 -41.18
CA GLU A 77 7.69 -21.36 -41.29
C GLU A 77 8.86 -20.77 -40.50
N LYS A 78 9.52 -19.74 -41.06
CA LYS A 78 10.64 -19.05 -40.38
C LYS A 78 10.25 -18.53 -39.00
N GLU A 79 9.02 -18.04 -38.85
CA GLU A 79 8.48 -17.55 -37.59
C GLU A 79 8.29 -18.67 -36.55
N GLY A 80 7.86 -19.87 -36.98
CA GLY A 80 7.75 -21.03 -36.11
C GLY A 80 9.12 -21.50 -35.60
N VAL A 81 10.14 -21.54 -36.47
CA VAL A 81 11.53 -21.86 -36.08
C VAL A 81 12.08 -20.82 -35.10
N LEU A 82 11.87 -19.53 -35.35
CA LEU A 82 12.28 -18.46 -34.43
C LEU A 82 11.59 -18.59 -33.07
N THR A 83 10.28 -18.86 -33.07
CA THR A 83 9.50 -19.05 -31.83
C THR A 83 10.02 -20.25 -31.03
N LEU A 84 10.33 -21.36 -31.71
CA LEU A 84 10.91 -22.54 -31.10
C LEU A 84 12.27 -22.23 -30.46
N VAL A 85 13.17 -21.58 -31.19
CA VAL A 85 14.52 -21.23 -30.70
C VAL A 85 14.44 -20.32 -29.47
N TRP A 86 13.62 -19.27 -29.51
CA TRP A 86 13.45 -18.36 -28.38
C TRP A 86 12.84 -19.05 -27.17
N SER A 87 11.89 -19.96 -27.38
CA SER A 87 11.24 -20.70 -26.29
C SER A 87 12.19 -21.69 -25.64
N VAL A 88 13.03 -22.38 -26.42
CA VAL A 88 14.09 -23.27 -25.90
C VAL A 88 15.12 -22.47 -25.10
N ILE A 89 15.57 -21.32 -25.61
CA ILE A 89 16.46 -20.41 -24.87
C ILE A 89 15.80 -19.97 -23.56
N GLY A 90 14.53 -19.61 -23.59
CA GLY A 90 13.75 -19.22 -22.40
C GLY A 90 13.66 -20.32 -21.35
N VAL A 91 13.42 -21.58 -21.76
CA VAL A 91 13.40 -22.73 -20.85
C VAL A 91 14.78 -23.00 -20.26
N LEU A 92 15.84 -23.02 -21.08
CA LEU A 92 17.22 -23.20 -20.59
C LEU A 92 17.61 -22.12 -19.59
N PHE A 93 17.21 -20.87 -19.86
CA PHE A 93 17.41 -19.75 -18.97
C PHE A 93 16.63 -19.91 -17.64
N GLY A 94 15.37 -20.33 -17.70
CA GLY A 94 14.58 -20.63 -16.51
C GLY A 94 15.18 -21.75 -15.66
N ILE A 95 15.72 -22.80 -16.29
CA ILE A 95 16.44 -23.88 -15.60
C ILE A 95 17.74 -23.36 -14.95
N LEU A 96 18.50 -22.51 -15.64
CA LEU A 96 19.71 -21.88 -15.10
C LEU A 96 19.41 -21.05 -13.86
N LEU A 97 18.31 -20.30 -13.85
CA LEU A 97 17.83 -19.55 -12.69
C LEU A 97 17.51 -20.44 -11.48
N ILE A 98 16.99 -21.64 -11.71
CA ILE A 98 16.66 -22.61 -10.65
C ILE A 98 17.94 -23.22 -10.05
N ILE A 99 18.86 -23.68 -10.91
CA ILE A 99 20.02 -24.50 -10.52
C ILE A 99 21.17 -23.66 -9.99
N ASN A 100 21.43 -22.49 -10.57
CA ASN A 100 22.60 -21.70 -10.23
C ASN A 100 22.20 -20.24 -9.92
N GLN A 101 22.05 -20.00 -8.62
CA GLN A 101 21.73 -18.69 -8.02
C GLN A 101 22.99 -17.83 -7.82
N GLY A 102 24.13 -18.26 -8.37
CA GLY A 102 25.40 -17.57 -8.21
C GLY A 102 25.48 -16.23 -8.94
N PRO A 103 26.42 -15.36 -8.55
CA PRO A 103 26.56 -13.98 -9.03
C PRO A 103 26.70 -13.85 -10.56
N VAL A 104 27.21 -14.90 -11.22
CA VAL A 104 27.39 -14.94 -12.67
C VAL A 104 26.04 -15.02 -13.41
N ILE A 105 25.12 -15.86 -12.96
CA ILE A 105 23.82 -16.03 -13.64
C ILE A 105 22.95 -14.80 -13.44
N SER A 106 22.91 -14.26 -12.23
CA SER A 106 22.24 -13.00 -11.95
C SER A 106 22.82 -11.84 -12.74
N ALA A 107 24.13 -11.78 -12.94
CA ALA A 107 24.75 -10.76 -13.80
C ALA A 107 24.34 -10.95 -15.27
N MET A 108 24.27 -12.18 -15.77
CA MET A 108 23.77 -12.47 -17.12
C MET A 108 22.29 -12.12 -17.28
N VAL A 109 21.46 -12.42 -16.28
CA VAL A 109 20.02 -12.08 -16.24
C VAL A 109 19.83 -10.56 -16.23
N ALA A 110 20.57 -9.86 -15.36
CA ALA A 110 20.57 -8.41 -15.29
C ALA A 110 20.97 -7.79 -16.63
N LEU A 111 22.05 -8.31 -17.23
CA LEU A 111 22.52 -7.86 -18.52
C LEU A 111 21.49 -8.13 -19.62
N TYR A 112 20.84 -9.28 -19.63
CA TYR A 112 19.75 -9.60 -20.56
C TYR A 112 18.57 -8.61 -20.41
N LEU A 113 18.13 -8.38 -19.17
CA LEU A 113 17.03 -7.46 -18.85
C LEU A 113 17.38 -5.99 -19.09
N LEU A 114 18.66 -5.64 -19.22
CA LEU A 114 19.08 -4.30 -19.62
C LEU A 114 19.24 -4.19 -21.14
N ILE A 115 19.91 -5.16 -21.79
CA ILE A 115 20.24 -5.12 -23.22
C ILE A 115 18.99 -5.32 -24.08
N MET A 116 18.15 -6.33 -23.81
CA MET A 116 17.00 -6.64 -24.68
C MET A 116 16.00 -5.49 -24.79
N PRO A 117 15.58 -4.85 -23.68
CA PRO A 117 14.80 -3.62 -23.72
C PRO A 117 15.42 -2.50 -24.55
N VAL A 118 16.74 -2.29 -24.43
CA VAL A 118 17.46 -1.27 -25.19
C VAL A 118 17.45 -1.60 -26.69
N VAL A 119 17.72 -2.85 -27.06
CA VAL A 119 17.66 -3.30 -28.47
C VAL A 119 16.26 -3.10 -29.04
N ARG A 120 15.21 -3.50 -28.29
CA ARG A 120 13.81 -3.29 -28.69
C ARG A 120 13.45 -1.82 -28.79
N LEU A 121 13.96 -0.98 -27.91
CA LEU A 121 13.74 0.47 -27.93
C LEU A 121 14.37 1.13 -29.16
N ILE A 122 15.58 0.71 -29.55
CA ILE A 122 16.31 1.25 -30.71
C ILE A 122 15.62 0.83 -32.02
N THR A 123 15.07 -0.38 -32.06
CA THR A 123 14.40 -0.94 -33.25
C THR A 123 12.91 -0.63 -33.34
N ALA A 124 12.29 -0.07 -32.29
CA ALA A 124 10.88 0.27 -32.26
C ALA A 124 10.55 1.51 -33.10
N VAL A 125 9.44 1.40 -33.85
CA VAL A 125 8.84 2.51 -34.62
C VAL A 125 8.33 3.61 -33.69
N ASP A 126 7.69 3.24 -32.57
CA ASP A 126 7.28 4.15 -31.50
C ASP A 126 8.12 3.91 -30.23
N ARG A 127 9.20 4.68 -30.10
CA ARG A 127 10.14 4.58 -28.98
C ARG A 127 9.49 4.92 -27.64
N LYS A 128 8.50 5.81 -27.60
CA LYS A 128 7.93 6.29 -26.33
C LYS A 128 6.98 5.28 -25.73
N ALA A 129 6.14 4.65 -26.56
CA ALA A 129 5.29 3.55 -26.16
C ALA A 129 6.13 2.32 -25.74
N GLN A 130 7.16 1.99 -26.53
CA GLN A 130 8.05 0.88 -26.23
C GLN A 130 8.82 1.09 -24.92
N LEU A 131 9.30 2.31 -24.64
CA LEU A 131 9.99 2.61 -23.39
C LEU A 131 9.09 2.35 -22.19
N ARG A 132 7.83 2.76 -22.22
CA ARG A 132 6.89 2.52 -21.11
C ARG A 132 6.63 1.04 -20.87
N ALA A 133 6.51 0.26 -21.95
CA ALA A 133 6.31 -1.18 -21.87
C ALA A 133 7.55 -1.92 -21.32
N GLU A 134 8.75 -1.43 -21.64
CA GLU A 134 10.00 -2.08 -21.28
C GLU A 134 10.64 -1.51 -19.98
N LEU A 135 10.17 -0.35 -19.49
CA LEU A 135 10.65 0.31 -18.26
C LEU A 135 10.64 -0.61 -17.03
N PRO A 136 9.59 -1.42 -16.78
CA PRO A 136 9.60 -2.34 -15.64
C PRO A 136 10.73 -3.36 -15.72
N ARG A 137 11.04 -3.85 -16.94
CA ARG A 137 12.13 -4.81 -17.17
C ARG A 137 13.51 -4.17 -17.00
N LEU A 138 13.67 -2.93 -17.45
CA LEU A 138 14.88 -2.14 -17.23
C LEU A 138 15.15 -1.91 -15.74
N ILE A 139 14.13 -1.52 -14.98
CA ILE A 139 14.24 -1.31 -13.53
C ILE A 139 14.59 -2.64 -12.85
N LEU A 140 13.90 -3.72 -13.20
CA LEU A 140 14.19 -5.05 -12.65
C LEU A 140 15.62 -5.51 -12.97
N GLY A 141 16.05 -5.31 -14.22
CA GLY A 141 17.42 -5.62 -14.65
C GLY A 141 18.46 -4.84 -13.87
N LEU A 142 18.22 -3.55 -13.62
CA LEU A 142 19.09 -2.70 -12.81
C LEU A 142 19.13 -3.14 -11.34
N VAL A 143 17.99 -3.47 -10.75
CA VAL A 143 17.89 -3.97 -9.38
C VAL A 143 18.68 -5.26 -9.22
N ILE A 144 18.54 -6.21 -10.16
CA ILE A 144 19.31 -7.46 -10.15
C ILE A 144 20.81 -7.18 -10.39
N ALA A 145 21.15 -6.25 -11.28
CA ALA A 145 22.54 -5.85 -11.56
C ALA A 145 23.26 -5.29 -10.32
N ILE A 146 22.54 -4.59 -9.44
CA ILE A 146 23.11 -3.94 -8.26
C ILE A 146 23.18 -4.92 -7.08
N LEU A 147 22.15 -5.75 -6.90
CA LEU A 147 21.99 -6.58 -5.70
C LEU A 147 22.70 -7.93 -5.75
N PHE A 148 23.16 -8.40 -6.91
CA PHE A 148 23.70 -9.75 -7.05
C PHE A 148 25.18 -9.94 -7.45
N PRO A 149 25.92 -9.02 -8.10
CA PRO A 149 27.33 -9.28 -8.34
C PRO A 149 28.05 -9.25 -6.99
N GLY A 150 28.55 -10.42 -6.58
CA GLY A 150 28.95 -10.79 -5.21
C GLY A 150 30.04 -9.97 -4.52
N THR A 151 30.44 -8.82 -5.07
CA THR A 151 31.36 -7.86 -4.44
C THR A 151 30.74 -6.48 -4.24
N LEU A 152 29.78 -6.07 -5.07
CA LEU A 152 28.97 -4.85 -4.89
C LEU A 152 27.65 -5.15 -4.15
N ALA A 153 27.19 -6.40 -4.24
CA ALA A 153 25.98 -6.92 -3.60
C ALA A 153 26.02 -6.78 -2.08
N ASP A 154 27.14 -7.05 -1.41
CA ASP A 154 27.20 -6.97 0.05
C ASP A 154 26.98 -5.52 0.54
N GLY A 155 27.57 -4.55 -0.15
CA GLY A 155 27.36 -3.13 0.11
C GLY A 155 25.94 -2.68 -0.24
N ALA A 156 25.43 -3.06 -1.40
CA ALA A 156 24.09 -2.69 -1.84
C ALA A 156 22.97 -3.32 -0.98
N ILE A 157 23.12 -4.58 -0.59
CA ILE A 157 22.21 -5.30 0.32
C ILE A 157 22.31 -4.67 1.71
N ALA A 158 23.50 -4.28 2.18
CA ALA A 158 23.65 -3.55 3.43
C ALA A 158 22.93 -2.20 3.39
N VAL A 159 23.09 -1.43 2.32
CA VAL A 159 22.36 -0.16 2.11
C VAL A 159 20.85 -0.40 2.08
N LEU A 160 20.37 -1.43 1.38
CA LEU A 160 18.96 -1.81 1.36
C LEU A 160 18.45 -2.18 2.76
N CYS A 161 19.24 -2.95 3.54
CA CYS A 161 18.92 -3.24 4.94
C CYS A 161 18.78 -1.95 5.76
N TRP A 162 19.70 -1.00 5.59
CA TRP A 162 19.64 0.29 6.27
C TRP A 162 18.39 1.08 5.89
N ILE A 163 18.05 1.15 4.61
CA ILE A 163 16.83 1.82 4.14
C ILE A 163 15.58 1.17 4.75
N LEU A 164 15.49 -0.17 4.73
CA LEU A 164 14.36 -0.90 5.32
C LEU A 164 14.25 -0.69 6.83
N ARG A 165 15.38 -0.66 7.56
CA ARG A 165 15.39 -0.37 9.00
C ARG A 165 14.91 1.05 9.28
N ILE A 166 15.42 2.04 8.56
CA ILE A 166 15.02 3.44 8.72
C ILE A 166 13.52 3.58 8.40
N ALA A 167 13.05 3.00 7.30
CA ALA A 167 11.64 3.00 6.95
C ALA A 167 10.76 2.33 8.02
N GLY A 168 11.21 1.19 8.56
CA GLY A 168 10.52 0.50 9.65
C GLY A 168 10.46 1.33 10.95
N ILE A 169 11.55 2.02 11.29
CA ILE A 169 11.60 2.94 12.44
C ILE A 169 10.61 4.08 12.23
N VAL A 170 10.64 4.74 11.07
CA VAL A 170 9.74 5.84 10.73
C VAL A 170 8.28 5.39 10.78
N LEU A 171 7.95 4.25 10.18
CA LEU A 171 6.59 3.69 10.21
C LEU A 171 6.11 3.41 11.64
N THR A 172 6.98 2.84 12.47
CA THR A 172 6.67 2.55 13.88
C THR A 172 6.38 3.84 14.64
N LEU A 173 7.23 4.86 14.48
CA LEU A 173 7.05 6.17 15.12
C LEU A 173 5.76 6.86 14.65
N LEU A 174 5.51 6.89 13.34
CA LEU A 174 4.28 7.47 12.79
C LEU A 174 3.03 6.74 13.29
N SER A 175 3.08 5.42 13.44
CA SER A 175 1.97 4.62 13.96
C SER A 175 1.67 4.94 15.43
N VAL A 176 2.71 5.15 16.25
CA VAL A 176 2.55 5.60 17.64
C VAL A 176 1.96 7.00 17.71
N VAL A 177 2.47 7.94 16.89
CA VAL A 177 1.93 9.31 16.82
C VAL A 177 0.47 9.30 16.39
N TYR A 178 0.13 8.51 15.37
CA TYR A 178 -1.24 8.34 14.89
C TYR A 178 -2.16 7.84 16.01
N ALA A 179 -1.74 6.83 16.78
CA ALA A 179 -2.51 6.32 17.91
C ALA A 179 -2.77 7.40 18.97
N VAL A 180 -1.71 8.12 19.38
CA VAL A 180 -1.78 9.16 20.42
C VAL A 180 -2.67 10.32 19.97
N VAL A 181 -2.41 10.89 18.79
CA VAL A 181 -3.18 12.02 18.25
C VAL A 181 -4.63 11.61 18.02
N GLY A 182 -4.85 10.43 17.43
CA GLY A 182 -6.19 9.89 17.19
C GLY A 182 -7.01 9.75 18.48
N CYS A 183 -6.40 9.26 19.56
CA CYS A 183 -7.07 9.15 20.85
C CYS A 183 -7.36 10.51 21.50
N ILE A 184 -6.44 11.49 21.37
CA ILE A 184 -6.66 12.86 21.89
C ILE A 184 -7.84 13.52 21.16
N LEU A 185 -7.87 13.43 19.83
CA LEU A 185 -8.94 14.02 19.02
C LEU A 185 -10.29 13.35 19.31
N LEU A 186 -10.33 12.04 19.48
CA LEU A 186 -11.55 11.34 19.90
C LEU A 186 -12.02 11.80 21.28
N LYS A 187 -11.12 11.91 22.27
CA LYS A 187 -11.49 12.44 23.60
C LYS A 187 -11.99 13.88 23.53
N LYS A 188 -11.44 14.71 22.65
CA LYS A 188 -11.90 16.08 22.43
C LYS A 188 -13.31 16.08 21.81
N ALA A 189 -13.54 15.27 20.79
CA ALA A 189 -14.84 15.10 20.16
C ALA A 189 -15.90 14.53 21.13
N GLU A 190 -15.54 13.56 21.97
CA GLU A 190 -16.43 13.06 23.03
C GLU A 190 -16.82 14.16 24.03
N LYS A 191 -15.86 15.00 24.44
CA LYS A 191 -16.13 16.15 25.31
C LYS A 191 -17.05 17.19 24.64
N GLU A 192 -16.84 17.48 23.36
CA GLU A 192 -17.70 18.41 22.61
C GLU A 192 -19.10 17.84 22.40
N ALA A 193 -19.21 16.55 22.13
CA ALA A 193 -20.48 15.85 21.98
C ALA A 193 -21.26 15.68 23.28
N ALA A 194 -20.57 15.63 24.42
CA ALA A 194 -21.17 15.53 25.75
C ALA A 194 -21.75 16.86 26.25
N LYS A 195 -21.44 17.99 25.58
CA LYS A 195 -22.08 19.27 25.93
C LYS A 195 -23.60 19.17 25.70
N PRO A 196 -24.42 19.67 26.64
CA PRO A 196 -25.86 19.71 26.44
C PRO A 196 -26.16 20.45 25.13
N ARG A 197 -27.08 19.89 24.33
CA ARG A 197 -27.59 20.61 23.17
C ARG A 197 -28.56 21.67 23.69
N PRO A 198 -28.45 22.93 23.22
CA PRO A 198 -29.31 23.99 23.68
C PRO A 198 -30.78 23.61 23.52
N ASN A 199 -31.56 23.90 24.54
CA ASN A 199 -33.00 23.88 24.47
C ASN A 199 -33.45 25.19 23.80
N VAL A 200 -34.12 25.07 22.66
CA VAL A 200 -34.55 26.21 21.86
C VAL A 200 -36.04 26.39 22.08
N ILE A 201 -36.43 27.57 22.58
CA ILE A 201 -37.81 27.92 22.88
C ILE A 201 -38.22 29.04 21.92
N TYR A 202 -39.33 28.82 21.21
CA TYR A 202 -39.92 29.84 20.35
C TYR A 202 -40.98 30.58 21.13
N ALA A 203 -40.77 31.89 21.31
CA ALA A 203 -41.64 32.74 22.12
C ALA A 203 -42.33 33.81 21.25
N ASP A 204 -43.56 34.12 21.63
CA ASP A 204 -44.29 35.32 21.23
C ASP A 204 -44.20 36.29 22.40
N THR A 205 -43.26 37.23 22.32
CA THR A 205 -42.99 38.21 23.39
C THR A 205 -43.86 39.46 23.25
N THR A 206 -44.38 39.73 22.06
CA THR A 206 -45.25 40.89 21.77
C THR A 206 -46.75 40.61 21.96
N GLY A 207 -47.15 39.34 22.05
CA GLY A 207 -48.53 38.91 22.28
C GLY A 207 -49.42 39.01 21.04
N ASP A 208 -48.82 39.03 19.84
CA ASP A 208 -49.53 39.19 18.56
C ASP A 208 -49.96 37.86 17.92
N GLY A 209 -49.66 36.74 18.59
CA GLY A 209 -49.92 35.38 18.15
C GLY A 209 -48.87 34.82 17.19
N LYS A 210 -47.74 35.51 16.98
CA LYS A 210 -46.63 35.05 16.13
C LYS A 210 -45.35 34.90 16.95
N ILE A 211 -44.51 33.96 16.52
CA ILE A 211 -43.16 33.84 17.07
C ILE A 211 -42.35 35.05 16.61
N ASP A 212 -41.80 35.81 17.56
CA ASP A 212 -40.96 36.98 17.32
C ASP A 212 -39.55 36.81 17.91
N THR A 213 -39.36 35.86 18.83
CA THR A 213 -38.09 35.66 19.55
C THR A 213 -37.76 34.18 19.70
N VAL A 214 -36.48 33.85 19.51
CA VAL A 214 -35.91 32.54 19.80
C VAL A 214 -35.05 32.65 21.05
N LEU A 215 -35.43 31.93 22.10
CA LEU A 215 -34.71 31.84 23.36
C LEU A 215 -33.88 30.55 23.36
N PHE A 216 -32.64 30.66 23.81
CA PHE A 216 -31.72 29.54 23.96
C PHE A 216 -31.40 29.36 25.44
N ASP A 217 -31.67 28.17 25.93
CA ASP A 217 -31.30 27.63 27.23
C ASP A 217 -30.19 26.60 26.95
N ASP A 218 -28.93 27.08 26.94
CA ASP A 218 -27.77 26.36 26.44
C ASP A 218 -27.39 25.19 27.37
N ASP A 219 -27.63 25.31 28.68
CA ASP A 219 -27.27 24.30 29.67
C ASP A 219 -28.46 23.51 30.28
N ARG A 220 -29.70 23.88 29.95
CA ARG A 220 -30.95 23.25 30.40
C ARG A 220 -31.21 23.41 31.89
N ASP A 221 -30.74 24.49 32.49
CA ASP A 221 -31.03 24.82 33.88
C ASP A 221 -32.42 25.44 34.08
N GLY A 222 -33.12 25.74 32.97
CA GLY A 222 -34.45 26.35 32.95
C GLY A 222 -34.44 27.87 32.95
N THR A 223 -33.26 28.47 32.82
CA THR A 223 -33.06 29.91 32.59
C THR A 223 -32.72 30.17 31.12
N VAL A 224 -32.96 31.41 30.68
CA VAL A 224 -32.65 31.82 29.31
C VAL A 224 -31.25 32.41 29.30
N ASP A 225 -30.35 31.80 28.55
CA ASP A 225 -28.96 32.26 28.44
C ASP A 225 -28.80 33.35 27.38
N ARG A 226 -29.54 33.22 26.26
CA ARG A 226 -29.45 34.15 25.14
C ARG A 226 -30.73 34.15 24.31
N GLU A 227 -31.02 35.32 23.76
CA GLU A 227 -32.21 35.59 22.95
C GLU A 227 -31.79 36.16 21.60
N THR A 228 -32.45 35.73 20.53
CA THR A 228 -32.28 36.32 19.19
C THR A 228 -33.64 36.60 18.56
N PRO A 229 -33.80 37.74 17.85
CA PRO A 229 -35.02 38.00 17.10
C PRO A 229 -35.25 36.89 16.07
N TYR A 230 -36.49 36.45 15.94
CA TYR A 230 -36.90 35.45 14.96
C TYR A 230 -37.00 36.12 13.59
N GLU A 231 -35.93 36.06 12.81
CA GLU A 231 -35.94 36.45 11.41
C GLU A 231 -36.62 35.35 10.56
N LYS A 232 -37.65 35.74 9.81
CA LYS A 232 -38.40 34.87 8.89
C LYS A 232 -37.78 34.81 7.50
#